data_AF-U4QWC4-F1
#
_entry.id   AF-U4QWC4-F1
#
_cell.length_a   1.000
_cell.length_b   1.000
_cell.length_c   1.000
_cell.angle_alpha   90.00
_cell.angle_beta   90.00
_cell.angle_gamma   90.00
#
_symmetry.space_group_name_H-M   'P 1'
#
loop_
_entity.id
_entity.type
_entity.pdbx_description
1 polymer ?
#
loop_
_entity_poly.entity_id
_entity_poly.type
_entity_poly.pdbx_seq_one_letter_code
_entity_poly.pdbx_strand_id
1 'polypeptide(L)'
;MPACPVCLTGTSGFLIRADTPFRREILGIGKKDTLLPSGEGPVILWNDTTAWIEEGHFYGMIEFWDRYCSPDRWQFYRLERPRSLPSSLPDPVDWRWIVDNKPLVWIDTLIEQGAIRMFRQPIVELGKKEGSRIIGYELLARGEESDGEIIPPLVLIREARSQNRLFHLDRACRLSAIRTVTNRPESFVYFINFIPSVIYVAEHCLETTMAAIRSSTLSPDQIVFEVTESEYVEDPEHLKSILTYYRKNGFRYALDDVGEGYNTIERLRFLEPDIIKLDRKWVSGVHNHPDKQEKARQIYDAARETGATCLAEGVEEPEEALVLKQMGYFWQQGYLYGKPAPFPDRP
;
A
#
# COMPACT_ATOMS: atom_id res chain seq x y z
N MET A 1 -21.13 -7.48 -12.45
CA MET A 1 -19.69 -7.81 -12.45
C MET A 1 -19.51 -9.18 -13.08
N PRO A 2 -18.65 -9.34 -14.09
CA PRO A 2 -18.31 -10.67 -14.63
C PRO A 2 -17.58 -11.50 -13.56
N ALA A 3 -17.76 -12.82 -13.60
CA ALA A 3 -17.02 -13.75 -12.74
C ALA A 3 -15.52 -13.64 -13.05
N CYS A 4 -14.69 -13.49 -12.02
CA CYS A 4 -13.24 -13.42 -12.19
C CYS A 4 -12.71 -14.80 -12.67
N PRO A 5 -12.06 -14.87 -13.85
CA PRO A 5 -11.63 -16.14 -14.44
C PRO A 5 -10.51 -16.84 -13.66
N VAL A 6 -9.85 -16.13 -12.75
CA VAL A 6 -8.71 -16.60 -11.93
C VAL A 6 -9.10 -16.82 -10.47
N CYS A 7 -10.17 -16.19 -10.01
CA CYS A 7 -10.58 -16.19 -8.60
C CYS A 7 -11.46 -17.40 -8.26
N LEU A 8 -11.83 -18.19 -9.27
CA LEU A 8 -12.68 -19.35 -9.12
C LEU A 8 -11.87 -20.58 -9.48
N THR A 9 -11.71 -21.43 -8.46
CA THR A 9 -11.06 -22.74 -8.45
C THR A 9 -9.55 -22.72 -8.23
N GLY A 10 -9.14 -22.79 -6.95
CA GLY A 10 -7.81 -23.22 -6.50
C GLY A 10 -7.46 -24.67 -6.88
N THR A 11 -8.01 -25.14 -7.99
CA THR A 11 -7.74 -26.43 -8.61
C THR A 11 -6.64 -26.33 -9.64
N SER A 12 -6.30 -25.16 -10.20
CA SER A 12 -5.29 -25.03 -11.27
C SER A 12 -4.16 -24.04 -10.93
N GLY A 13 -2.98 -24.29 -11.50
CA GLY A 13 -1.78 -23.52 -11.22
C GLY A 13 -0.62 -23.91 -12.15
N PHE A 14 0.56 -23.42 -11.80
CA PHE A 14 1.80 -23.71 -12.52
C PHE A 14 2.81 -24.40 -11.61
N LEU A 15 3.33 -25.54 -12.05
CA LEU A 15 4.59 -26.06 -11.53
C LEU A 15 5.73 -25.32 -12.24
N ILE A 16 6.60 -24.73 -11.43
CA ILE A 16 7.78 -23.99 -11.84
C ILE A 16 9.00 -24.81 -11.49
N ARG A 17 9.92 -24.97 -12.44
CA ARG A 17 11.29 -25.41 -12.19
C ARG A 17 12.25 -24.28 -12.53
N ALA A 18 12.82 -23.68 -11.50
CA ALA A 18 13.86 -22.69 -11.65
C ALA A 18 15.23 -23.35 -11.84
N ASP A 19 16.12 -22.65 -12.52
CA ASP A 19 17.51 -23.07 -12.73
C ASP A 19 18.43 -22.70 -11.56
N THR A 20 17.92 -21.93 -10.60
CA THR A 20 18.59 -21.53 -9.37
C THR A 20 17.62 -21.64 -8.18
N PRO A 21 18.10 -21.85 -6.94
CA PRO A 21 17.24 -21.90 -5.77
C PRO A 21 16.36 -20.66 -5.62
N PHE A 22 15.06 -20.86 -5.39
CA PHE A 22 14.12 -19.81 -5.06
C PHE A 22 14.54 -19.10 -3.78
N ARG A 23 14.54 -17.77 -3.83
CA ARG A 23 14.45 -16.96 -2.61
C ARG A 23 12.98 -16.85 -2.21
N ARG A 24 12.67 -16.80 -0.91
CA ARG A 24 11.28 -16.83 -0.43
C ARG A 24 10.45 -15.67 -0.97
N GLU A 25 11.08 -14.51 -1.15
CA GLU A 25 10.49 -13.29 -1.69
C GLU A 25 10.00 -13.48 -3.13
N ILE A 26 10.67 -14.34 -3.90
CA ILE A 26 10.30 -14.66 -5.29
C ILE A 26 9.00 -15.46 -5.32
N LEU A 27 8.73 -16.26 -4.30
CA LEU A 27 7.49 -17.04 -4.21
C LEU A 27 6.33 -16.22 -3.63
N GLY A 28 6.55 -14.95 -3.25
CA GLY A 28 5.51 -14.11 -2.65
C GLY A 28 4.99 -14.64 -1.31
N ILE A 29 5.80 -15.42 -0.59
CA ILE A 29 5.45 -16.02 0.71
C ILE A 29 6.18 -15.29 1.85
N GLY A 30 5.47 -15.06 2.96
CA GLY A 30 6.04 -14.47 4.17
C GLY A 30 7.04 -15.39 4.89
N LYS A 31 7.74 -14.87 5.90
CA LYS A 31 8.66 -15.69 6.74
C LYS A 31 7.92 -16.78 7.53
N LYS A 32 6.64 -16.55 7.88
CA LYS A 32 5.81 -17.45 8.69
C LYS A 32 4.81 -18.28 7.89
N ASP A 33 4.60 -17.99 6.60
CA ASP A 33 3.96 -18.94 5.70
C ASP A 33 4.81 -20.19 5.73
N THR A 34 4.36 -21.14 6.53
CA THR A 34 4.98 -22.42 6.64
C THR A 34 5.01 -22.97 5.22
N LEU A 35 6.21 -23.32 4.78
CA LEU A 35 6.43 -24.25 3.67
C LEU A 35 5.83 -25.57 4.14
N LEU A 36 4.50 -25.62 4.22
CA LEU A 36 3.78 -26.75 4.75
C LEU A 36 3.90 -27.83 3.68
N PRO A 37 4.49 -28.99 4.01
CA PRO A 37 4.27 -30.19 3.21
C PRO A 37 2.77 -30.55 3.16
N SER A 38 1.93 -29.90 3.99
CA SER A 38 0.51 -30.17 4.21
C SER A 38 -0.48 -29.29 3.43
N GLY A 39 -0.08 -28.66 2.32
CA GLY A 39 -1.00 -28.44 1.20
C GLY A 39 -2.20 -27.49 1.37
N GLU A 40 -2.21 -26.54 2.32
CA GLU A 40 -3.31 -25.57 2.49
C GLU A 40 -3.05 -24.15 1.94
N GLY A 41 -1.84 -23.86 1.42
CA GLY A 41 -1.48 -22.54 0.88
C GLY A 41 -1.47 -22.44 -0.65
N PRO A 42 -1.32 -21.22 -1.22
CA PRO A 42 -1.26 -21.00 -2.67
C PRO A 42 0.04 -21.52 -3.31
N VAL A 43 1.02 -21.91 -2.50
CA VAL A 43 2.33 -22.43 -2.94
C VAL A 43 2.60 -23.80 -2.31
N ILE A 44 3.07 -24.75 -3.12
CA ILE A 44 3.61 -26.04 -2.67
C ILE A 44 5.09 -26.07 -3.06
N LEU A 45 6.00 -26.10 -2.09
CA LEU A 45 7.44 -26.20 -2.34
C LEU A 45 7.90 -27.65 -2.13
N TRP A 46 8.41 -28.32 -3.18
CA TRP A 46 8.98 -29.66 -3.04
C TRP A 46 10.48 -29.63 -2.74
N ASN A 47 11.18 -28.69 -3.33
CA ASN A 47 12.60 -28.45 -3.10
C ASN A 47 12.91 -26.98 -3.43
N ASP A 48 14.17 -26.59 -3.28
CA ASP A 48 14.62 -25.22 -3.48
C ASP A 48 14.46 -24.70 -4.91
N THR A 49 14.27 -25.54 -5.92
CA THR A 49 14.14 -25.15 -7.34
C THR A 49 12.79 -25.51 -7.95
N THR A 50 11.93 -26.23 -7.23
CA THR A 50 10.66 -26.77 -7.75
C THR A 50 9.49 -26.42 -6.83
N ALA A 51 8.55 -25.63 -7.35
CA ALA A 51 7.35 -25.21 -6.64
C ALA A 51 6.11 -25.29 -7.55
N TRP A 52 4.94 -25.53 -6.98
CA TRP A 52 3.66 -25.32 -7.65
C TRP A 52 3.00 -24.11 -7.03
N ILE A 53 2.44 -23.25 -7.88
CA ILE A 53 1.84 -21.99 -7.48
C ILE A 53 0.45 -21.90 -8.10
N GLU A 54 -0.55 -21.62 -7.28
CA GLU A 54 -1.93 -21.38 -7.70
C GLU A 54 -2.00 -20.21 -8.68
N GLU A 55 -2.85 -20.31 -9.71
CA GLU A 55 -2.92 -19.32 -10.80
C GLU A 55 -3.09 -17.87 -10.31
N GLY A 56 -3.97 -17.64 -9.32
CA GLY A 56 -4.16 -16.30 -8.74
C GLY A 56 -2.87 -15.70 -8.22
N HIS A 57 -2.16 -16.46 -7.37
CA HIS A 57 -0.89 -16.05 -6.78
C HIS A 57 0.20 -15.91 -7.84
N PHE A 58 0.26 -16.84 -8.79
CA PHE A 58 1.19 -16.82 -9.93
C PHE A 58 1.05 -15.52 -10.72
N TYR A 59 -0.16 -15.17 -11.15
CA TYR A 59 -0.41 -13.94 -11.91
C TYR A 59 -0.25 -12.67 -11.06
N GLY A 60 -0.34 -12.77 -9.73
CA GLY A 60 0.01 -11.70 -8.81
C GLY A 60 1.51 -11.39 -8.77
N MET A 61 2.36 -12.39 -9.04
CA MET A 61 3.81 -12.28 -9.05
C MET A 61 4.41 -12.03 -10.45
N ILE A 62 3.59 -12.06 -11.50
CA ILE A 62 4.07 -12.07 -12.88
C ILE A 62 4.91 -10.83 -13.24
N GLU A 63 4.48 -9.62 -12.85
CA GLU A 63 5.25 -8.38 -13.09
C GLU A 63 6.58 -8.38 -12.34
N PHE A 64 6.61 -8.96 -11.14
CA PHE A 64 7.82 -9.06 -10.34
C PHE A 64 8.81 -10.00 -10.99
N TRP A 65 8.37 -11.20 -11.42
CA TRP A 65 9.26 -12.15 -12.08
C TRP A 65 9.78 -11.62 -13.41
N ASP A 66 8.91 -11.10 -14.27
CA ASP A 66 9.28 -10.57 -15.58
C ASP A 66 10.44 -9.56 -15.48
N ARG A 67 10.39 -8.73 -14.43
CA ARG A 67 11.35 -7.67 -14.22
C ARG A 67 12.63 -8.11 -13.49
N TYR A 68 12.53 -8.99 -12.50
CA TYR A 68 13.61 -9.22 -11.54
C TYR A 68 14.16 -10.64 -11.48
N CYS A 69 13.49 -11.62 -12.12
CA CYS A 69 13.82 -13.03 -11.95
C CYS A 69 14.28 -13.75 -13.23
N SER A 70 14.27 -13.09 -14.39
CA SER A 70 14.62 -13.69 -15.68
C SER A 70 13.90 -15.04 -15.95
N PRO A 71 12.55 -15.06 -15.88
CA PRO A 71 11.74 -16.28 -15.91
C PRO A 71 11.89 -17.08 -17.20
N ASP A 72 12.42 -16.51 -18.29
CA ASP A 72 12.76 -17.25 -19.52
C ASP A 72 13.75 -18.41 -19.29
N ARG A 73 14.46 -18.41 -18.15
CA ARG A 73 15.38 -19.49 -17.75
C ARG A 73 14.68 -20.63 -16.99
N TRP A 74 13.40 -20.46 -16.65
CA TRP A 74 12.62 -21.43 -15.89
C TRP A 74 11.75 -22.28 -16.81
N GLN A 75 11.28 -23.40 -16.29
CA GLN A 75 10.29 -24.25 -16.96
C GLN A 75 8.96 -24.13 -16.24
N PHE A 76 7.88 -23.90 -17.00
CA PHE A 76 6.53 -23.76 -16.48
C PHE A 76 5.66 -24.88 -17.02
N TYR A 77 4.86 -25.49 -16.15
CA TYR A 77 3.93 -26.55 -16.51
C TYR A 77 2.59 -26.19 -15.91
N ARG A 78 1.56 -26.03 -16.73
CA ARG A 78 0.20 -25.77 -16.24
C ARG A 78 -0.45 -27.10 -15.85
N LEU A 79 -0.90 -27.23 -14.62
CA LEU A 79 -1.59 -28.44 -14.14
C LEU A 79 -2.49 -28.14 -12.94
N GLU A 80 -3.39 -29.07 -12.68
CA GLU A 80 -4.17 -29.06 -11.46
C GLU A 80 -3.30 -29.23 -10.21
N ARG A 81 -3.80 -28.76 -9.06
CA ARG A 81 -3.11 -28.83 -7.77
C ARG A 81 -2.72 -30.28 -7.45
N PRO A 82 -1.42 -30.61 -7.48
CA PRO A 82 -0.99 -31.99 -7.37
C PRO A 82 -0.88 -32.40 -5.89
N ARG A 83 -1.27 -33.64 -5.56
CA ARG A 83 -1.11 -34.21 -4.20
C ARG A 83 0.34 -34.62 -3.91
N SER A 84 1.13 -34.86 -4.95
CA SER A 84 2.54 -35.25 -4.89
C SER A 84 3.23 -34.78 -6.18
N LEU A 85 4.57 -34.73 -6.20
CA LEU A 85 5.31 -34.34 -7.41
C LEU A 85 5.01 -35.33 -8.54
N PRO A 86 4.44 -34.88 -9.69
CA PRO A 86 4.08 -35.80 -10.77
C PRO A 86 5.30 -36.51 -11.38
N SER A 87 5.14 -37.80 -11.68
CA SER A 87 6.16 -38.60 -12.38
C SER A 87 6.27 -38.29 -13.87
N SER A 88 5.21 -37.73 -14.45
CA SER A 88 5.17 -37.22 -15.82
C SER A 88 4.56 -35.82 -15.80
N LEU A 89 5.10 -34.93 -16.64
CA LEU A 89 4.66 -33.55 -16.76
C LEU A 89 4.02 -33.31 -18.13
N PRO A 90 3.06 -32.38 -18.23
CA PRO A 90 2.57 -31.92 -19.52
C PRO A 90 3.68 -31.20 -20.30
N ASP A 91 3.37 -30.79 -21.53
CA ASP A 91 4.29 -29.96 -22.30
C ASP A 91 4.56 -28.64 -21.56
N PRO A 92 5.82 -28.15 -21.59
CA PRO A 92 6.16 -26.89 -20.96
C PRO A 92 5.46 -25.74 -21.67
N VAL A 93 5.05 -24.74 -20.89
CA VAL A 93 4.43 -23.51 -21.37
C VAL A 93 5.50 -22.42 -21.41
N ASP A 94 5.61 -21.73 -22.55
CA ASP A 94 6.56 -20.64 -22.73
C ASP A 94 6.18 -19.40 -21.89
N TRP A 95 7.18 -18.74 -21.29
CA TRP A 95 6.96 -17.57 -20.44
C TRP A 95 6.27 -16.42 -21.17
N ARG A 96 6.70 -16.09 -22.40
CA ARG A 96 6.09 -15.01 -23.19
C ARG A 96 4.63 -15.32 -23.47
N TRP A 97 4.34 -16.58 -23.80
CA TRP A 97 2.95 -17.01 -23.97
C TRP A 97 2.13 -16.82 -22.69
N ILE A 98 2.67 -17.14 -21.51
CA ILE A 98 1.97 -16.95 -20.23
C ILE A 98 1.66 -15.47 -19.97
N VAL A 99 2.62 -14.58 -20.23
CA VAL A 99 2.43 -13.13 -20.08
C VAL A 99 1.37 -12.61 -21.05
N ASP A 100 1.48 -12.97 -22.34
CA ASP A 100 0.58 -12.51 -23.40
C ASP A 100 -0.85 -13.06 -23.25
N ASN A 101 -1.00 -14.22 -22.61
CA ASN A 101 -2.29 -14.87 -22.37
C ASN A 101 -2.74 -14.78 -20.90
N LYS A 102 -2.15 -13.84 -20.14
CA LYS A 102 -2.59 -13.55 -18.77
C LYS A 102 -4.09 -13.19 -18.79
N PRO A 103 -4.93 -13.89 -18.03
CA PRO A 103 -6.36 -13.58 -17.95
C PRO A 103 -6.55 -12.18 -17.33
N LEU A 104 -7.20 -11.30 -18.10
CA LEU A 104 -7.57 -9.97 -17.62
C LEU A 104 -8.69 -10.07 -16.59
N VAL A 105 -8.43 -9.51 -15.43
CA VAL A 105 -9.44 -9.31 -14.38
C VAL A 105 -9.82 -7.84 -14.33
N TRP A 106 -10.91 -7.52 -13.62
CA TRP A 106 -11.45 -6.15 -13.57
C TRP A 106 -10.40 -5.10 -13.13
N ILE A 107 -9.58 -5.44 -12.14
CA ILE A 107 -8.52 -4.54 -11.66
C ILE A 107 -7.44 -4.31 -12.72
N ASP A 108 -7.08 -5.34 -13.51
CA ASP A 108 -6.12 -5.19 -14.62
C ASP A 108 -6.69 -4.20 -15.66
N THR A 109 -7.95 -4.38 -16.07
CA THR A 109 -8.62 -3.45 -17.01
C THR A 109 -8.67 -2.01 -16.48
N LEU A 110 -9.02 -1.83 -15.20
CA LEU A 110 -9.10 -0.50 -14.58
C LEU A 110 -7.74 0.21 -14.55
N ILE A 111 -6.66 -0.54 -14.27
CA ILE A 111 -5.29 -0.01 -14.27
C ILE A 111 -4.83 0.34 -15.69
N GLU A 112 -5.04 -0.55 -16.66
CA GLU A 112 -4.64 -0.37 -18.06
C GLU A 112 -5.32 0.83 -18.73
N GLN A 113 -6.59 1.07 -18.38
CA GLN A 113 -7.34 2.24 -18.85
C GLN A 113 -6.94 3.55 -18.15
N GLY A 114 -6.05 3.48 -17.15
CA GLY A 114 -5.66 4.64 -16.36
C GLY A 114 -6.83 5.23 -15.57
N ALA A 115 -7.80 4.41 -15.17
CA ALA A 115 -9.06 4.83 -14.52
C ALA A 115 -8.93 5.00 -12.99
N ILE A 116 -7.69 5.15 -12.48
CA ILE A 116 -7.43 5.53 -11.09
C ILE A 116 -7.26 7.05 -11.03
N ARG A 117 -8.19 7.71 -10.36
CA ARG A 117 -8.17 9.15 -10.07
C ARG A 117 -7.68 9.42 -8.67
N MET A 118 -7.09 10.60 -8.48
CA MET A 118 -6.60 11.06 -7.19
C MET A 118 -7.43 12.25 -6.72
N PHE A 119 -8.06 12.08 -5.57
CA PHE A 119 -8.64 13.16 -4.80
C PHE A 119 -7.58 13.69 -3.84
N ARG A 120 -7.71 14.94 -3.43
CA ARG A 120 -6.86 15.58 -2.43
C ARG A 120 -7.69 15.99 -1.24
N GLN A 121 -7.15 15.81 -0.04
CA GLN A 121 -7.67 16.43 1.16
C GLN A 121 -6.60 17.32 1.80
N PRO A 122 -6.89 18.59 2.13
CA PRO A 122 -5.90 19.50 2.67
C PRO A 122 -5.47 19.11 4.07
N ILE A 123 -4.16 19.17 4.30
CA ILE A 123 -3.55 19.14 5.62
C ILE A 123 -3.09 20.56 5.93
N VAL A 124 -3.53 21.08 7.08
CA VAL A 124 -3.22 22.44 7.51
C VAL A 124 -2.29 22.42 8.72
N GLU A 125 -1.40 23.40 8.78
CA GLU A 125 -0.64 23.72 9.98
C GLU A 125 -1.23 24.98 10.61
N LEU A 126 -1.63 24.87 11.88
CA LEU A 126 -2.13 25.97 12.68
C LEU A 126 -0.97 26.75 13.29
N GLY A 127 -0.97 28.08 13.13
CA GLY A 127 0.02 28.96 13.73
C GLY A 127 -0.09 28.96 15.26
N LYS A 128 1.04 29.08 15.97
CA LYS A 128 1.07 29.08 17.44
C LYS A 128 0.16 30.15 18.08
N LYS A 129 0.01 31.30 17.42
CA LYS A 129 -0.90 32.38 17.83
C LYS A 129 -2.11 32.41 16.91
N GLU A 130 -1.95 32.96 15.71
CA GLU A 130 -3.01 33.12 14.71
C GLU A 130 -2.58 32.63 13.34
N GLY A 131 -3.56 32.41 12.46
CA GLY A 131 -3.37 31.96 11.09
C GLY A 131 -3.28 30.45 10.95
N SER A 132 -3.50 29.98 9.72
CA SER A 132 -3.26 28.62 9.28
C SER A 132 -2.72 28.64 7.86
N ARG A 133 -2.01 27.59 7.47
CA ARG A 133 -1.56 27.41 6.08
C ARG A 133 -1.75 25.97 5.67
N ILE A 134 -2.06 25.74 4.40
CA ILE A 134 -2.01 24.40 3.82
C ILE A 134 -0.54 24.02 3.68
N ILE A 135 -0.16 22.89 4.26
CA ILE A 135 1.21 22.34 4.15
C ILE A 135 1.31 21.22 3.12
N GLY A 136 0.18 20.59 2.82
CA GLY A 136 0.17 19.38 2.03
C GLY A 136 -1.21 18.86 1.76
N TYR A 137 -1.24 17.72 1.07
CA TYR A 137 -2.46 17.00 0.76
C TYR A 137 -2.25 15.51 0.97
N GLU A 138 -3.26 14.85 1.52
CA GLU A 138 -3.42 13.41 1.37
C GLU A 138 -4.01 13.10 0.00
N LEU A 139 -3.38 12.16 -0.72
CA LEU A 139 -3.78 11.72 -2.05
C LEU A 139 -4.61 10.44 -1.92
N LEU A 140 -5.90 10.59 -2.19
CA LEU A 140 -6.92 9.58 -1.95
C LEU A 140 -7.36 8.96 -3.28
N ALA A 141 -6.98 7.71 -3.51
CA ALA A 141 -7.32 7.00 -4.74
C ALA A 141 -8.83 6.73 -4.86
N ARG A 142 -9.35 6.88 -6.07
CA ARG A 142 -10.71 6.53 -6.48
C ARG A 142 -10.65 5.81 -7.82
N GLY A 143 -11.47 4.79 -8.01
CA GLY A 143 -11.68 4.23 -9.34
C GLY A 143 -12.76 5.04 -10.06
N GLU A 144 -12.74 5.02 -11.38
CA GLU A 144 -13.73 5.68 -12.22
C GLU A 144 -14.25 4.66 -13.24
N GLU A 145 -15.57 4.47 -13.30
CA GLU A 145 -16.19 3.67 -14.36
C GLU A 145 -16.27 4.46 -15.67
N SER A 146 -16.55 3.77 -16.77
CA SER A 146 -16.59 4.38 -18.11
C SER A 146 -17.66 5.47 -18.27
N ASP A 147 -18.70 5.45 -17.43
CA ASP A 147 -19.75 6.45 -17.37
C ASP A 147 -19.45 7.61 -16.39
N GLY A 148 -18.29 7.57 -15.73
CA GLY A 148 -17.83 8.57 -14.78
C GLY A 148 -18.23 8.31 -13.33
N GLU A 149 -18.91 7.20 -13.01
CA GLU A 149 -19.22 6.85 -11.62
C GLU A 149 -17.95 6.54 -10.82
N ILE A 150 -17.91 7.02 -9.56
CA ILE A 150 -16.77 6.86 -8.68
C ILE A 150 -16.85 5.53 -7.92
N ILE A 151 -15.83 4.70 -8.10
CA ILE A 151 -15.63 3.46 -7.34
C ILE A 151 -14.90 3.80 -6.01
N PRO A 152 -15.48 3.45 -4.85
CA PRO A 152 -14.85 3.68 -3.56
C PRO A 152 -13.55 2.88 -3.38
N PRO A 153 -12.57 3.40 -2.61
CA PRO A 153 -11.27 2.73 -2.41
C PRO A 153 -11.41 1.35 -1.74
N LEU A 154 -12.36 1.18 -0.82
CA LEU A 154 -12.62 -0.10 -0.16
C LEU A 154 -13.04 -1.19 -1.16
N VAL A 155 -13.79 -0.82 -2.21
CA VAL A 155 -14.18 -1.76 -3.27
C VAL A 155 -12.95 -2.13 -4.10
N LEU A 156 -12.12 -1.16 -4.49
CA LEU A 156 -10.88 -1.41 -5.22
C LEU A 156 -9.95 -2.36 -4.46
N ILE A 157 -9.70 -2.08 -3.18
CA ILE A 157 -8.82 -2.90 -2.33
C ILE A 157 -9.38 -4.32 -2.18
N ARG A 158 -10.68 -4.45 -1.92
CA ARG A 158 -11.34 -5.76 -1.77
C ARG A 158 -11.22 -6.59 -3.05
N GLU A 159 -11.53 -6.01 -4.20
CA GLU A 159 -11.48 -6.72 -5.48
C GLU A 159 -10.04 -7.00 -5.91
N ALA A 160 -9.10 -6.08 -5.67
CA ALA A 160 -7.69 -6.35 -5.94
C ALA A 160 -7.15 -7.46 -5.04
N ARG A 161 -7.60 -7.56 -3.79
CA ARG A 161 -7.22 -8.67 -2.90
C ARG A 161 -7.82 -9.99 -3.38
N SER A 162 -9.11 -10.04 -3.70
CA SER A 162 -9.76 -11.26 -4.20
C SER A 162 -9.18 -11.73 -5.54
N GLN A 163 -8.63 -10.81 -6.34
CA GLN A 163 -8.04 -11.06 -7.66
C GLN A 163 -6.51 -11.23 -7.63
N ASN A 164 -5.85 -11.23 -6.46
CA ASN A 164 -4.38 -11.26 -6.34
C ASN A 164 -3.69 -10.14 -7.16
N ARG A 165 -4.28 -8.94 -7.15
CA ARG A 165 -3.79 -7.72 -7.82
C ARG A 165 -3.50 -6.59 -6.86
N LEU A 166 -3.43 -6.87 -5.56
CA LEU A 166 -3.22 -5.82 -4.55
C LEU A 166 -1.89 -5.07 -4.75
N PHE A 167 -0.81 -5.78 -5.11
CA PHE A 167 0.46 -5.17 -5.51
C PHE A 167 0.33 -4.24 -6.73
N HIS A 168 -0.40 -4.69 -7.76
CA HIS A 168 -0.60 -3.96 -9.00
C HIS A 168 -1.40 -2.68 -8.73
N LEU A 169 -2.47 -2.79 -7.93
CA LEU A 169 -3.29 -1.65 -7.51
C LEU A 169 -2.48 -0.65 -6.69
N ASP A 170 -1.75 -1.10 -5.65
CA ASP A 170 -0.90 -0.24 -4.81
C ASP A 170 0.10 0.56 -5.66
N ARG A 171 0.81 -0.14 -6.55
CA ARG A 171 1.74 0.48 -7.49
C ARG A 171 1.04 1.49 -8.40
N ALA A 172 -0.10 1.12 -8.99
CA ALA A 172 -0.85 2.00 -9.89
C ALA A 172 -1.36 3.26 -9.17
N CYS A 173 -1.81 3.14 -7.93
CA CYS A 173 -2.17 4.25 -7.05
C CYS A 173 -0.97 5.16 -6.78
N ARG A 174 0.18 4.62 -6.35
CA ARG A 174 1.39 5.43 -6.11
C ARG A 174 1.84 6.20 -7.36
N LEU A 175 1.84 5.53 -8.51
CA LEU A 175 2.21 6.17 -9.78
C LEU A 175 1.17 7.23 -10.21
N SER A 176 -0.13 6.98 -10.01
CA SER A 176 -1.18 7.95 -10.32
C SER A 176 -1.09 9.19 -9.40
N ALA A 177 -0.77 8.99 -8.13
CA ALA A 177 -0.52 10.06 -7.17
C ALA A 177 0.63 10.99 -7.62
N ILE A 178 1.80 10.42 -7.94
CA ILE A 178 2.96 11.17 -8.43
C ILE A 178 2.63 11.92 -9.72
N ARG A 179 2.00 11.25 -10.70
CA ARG A 179 1.59 11.90 -11.95
C ARG A 179 0.64 13.06 -11.70
N THR A 180 -0.32 12.93 -10.79
CA THR A 180 -1.34 13.95 -10.53
C THR A 180 -0.73 15.26 -10.01
N VAL A 181 0.31 15.16 -9.20
CA VAL A 181 0.93 16.32 -8.53
C VAL A 181 2.21 16.81 -9.21
N THR A 182 2.68 16.11 -10.24
CA THR A 182 3.78 16.55 -11.11
C THR A 182 3.46 17.91 -11.76
N ASN A 183 4.46 18.80 -11.81
CA ASN A 183 4.40 20.15 -12.40
C ASN A 183 3.43 21.12 -11.71
N ARG A 184 3.06 20.87 -10.44
CA ARG A 184 2.31 21.86 -9.66
C ARG A 184 3.26 22.94 -9.12
N PRO A 185 2.88 24.23 -9.16
CA PRO A 185 3.79 25.34 -8.84
C PRO A 185 4.08 25.45 -7.34
N GLU A 186 3.19 24.98 -6.48
CA GLU A 186 3.38 25.01 -5.04
C GLU A 186 4.19 23.79 -4.53
N SER A 187 5.15 24.06 -3.67
CA SER A 187 5.91 23.02 -2.97
C SER A 187 5.11 22.49 -1.77
N PHE A 188 4.19 21.56 -2.03
CA PHE A 188 3.43 20.86 -0.99
C PHE A 188 4.10 19.53 -0.59
N VAL A 189 3.73 19.05 0.60
CA VAL A 189 3.96 17.66 1.03
C VAL A 189 2.76 16.82 0.58
N TYR A 190 3.01 15.66 0.00
CA TYR A 190 1.99 14.74 -0.48
C TYR A 190 2.04 13.43 0.29
N PHE A 191 0.93 13.09 0.92
CA PHE A 191 0.77 11.86 1.66
C PHE A 191 0.14 10.82 0.74
N ILE A 192 0.77 9.65 0.66
CA ILE A 192 0.38 8.56 -0.24
C ILE A 192 0.30 7.27 0.57
N ASN A 193 -0.90 6.72 0.65
CA ASN A 193 -1.15 5.41 1.23
C ASN A 193 -0.33 4.32 0.50
N PHE A 194 0.23 3.38 1.25
CA PHE A 194 0.81 2.17 0.68
C PHE A 194 0.47 0.93 1.51
N ILE A 195 0.45 -0.21 0.83
CA ILE A 195 0.08 -1.50 1.40
C ILE A 195 1.37 -2.28 1.69
N PRO A 196 1.85 -2.37 2.95
CA PRO A 196 3.12 -3.03 3.26
C PRO A 196 3.10 -4.56 3.01
N SER A 197 1.95 -5.22 3.15
CA SER A 197 1.83 -6.68 3.02
C SER A 197 2.18 -7.20 1.63
N VAL A 198 2.08 -6.36 0.60
CA VAL A 198 2.41 -6.71 -0.80
C VAL A 198 3.85 -6.37 -1.19
N ILE A 199 4.64 -5.85 -0.26
CA ILE A 199 6.03 -5.44 -0.51
C ILE A 199 6.97 -6.53 -0.04
N TYR A 200 7.37 -7.42 -0.94
CA TYR A 200 8.35 -8.47 -0.61
C TYR A 200 9.79 -7.97 -0.63
N VAL A 201 10.11 -7.06 -1.56
CA VAL A 201 11.44 -6.45 -1.70
C VAL A 201 11.28 -4.94 -1.83
N ALA A 202 11.75 -4.21 -0.82
CA ALA A 202 11.59 -2.76 -0.73
C ALA A 202 12.21 -2.02 -1.92
N GLU A 203 13.40 -2.45 -2.36
CA GLU A 203 14.11 -1.89 -3.52
C GLU A 203 13.28 -1.96 -4.79
N HIS A 204 12.78 -3.14 -5.12
CA HIS A 204 11.97 -3.39 -6.31
C HIS A 204 10.64 -2.63 -6.29
N CYS A 205 10.00 -2.52 -5.12
CA CYS A 205 8.76 -1.79 -4.96
C CYS A 205 8.95 -0.28 -5.14
N LEU A 206 10.05 0.27 -4.61
CA LEU A 206 10.34 1.70 -4.65
C LEU A 206 10.92 2.15 -6.00
N GLU A 207 11.53 1.25 -6.77
CA GLU A 207 12.18 1.60 -8.05
C GLU A 207 11.25 2.35 -8.99
N THR A 208 10.00 1.89 -9.15
CA THR A 208 9.03 2.54 -10.04
C THR A 208 8.58 3.90 -9.53
N THR A 209 8.42 4.05 -8.22
CA THR A 209 8.18 5.34 -7.57
C THR A 209 9.35 6.29 -7.84
N MET A 210 10.59 5.85 -7.62
CA MET A 210 11.78 6.67 -7.84
C MET A 210 11.95 7.06 -9.31
N ALA A 211 11.64 6.17 -10.25
CA ALA A 211 11.62 6.51 -11.67
C ALA A 211 10.56 7.58 -12.00
N ALA A 212 9.37 7.48 -11.40
CA ALA A 212 8.33 8.49 -11.54
C ALA A 212 8.74 9.84 -10.91
N ILE A 213 9.35 9.83 -9.73
CA ILE A 213 9.89 11.04 -9.09
C ILE A 213 10.97 11.69 -9.95
N ARG A 214 11.95 10.92 -10.45
CA ARG A 214 13.02 11.42 -11.34
C ARG A 214 12.51 12.04 -12.65
N SER A 215 11.34 11.63 -13.12
CA SER A 215 10.69 12.18 -14.32
C SER A 215 9.69 13.30 -14.01
N SER A 216 9.58 13.71 -12.75
CA SER A 216 8.70 14.77 -12.28
C SER A 216 9.48 15.99 -11.76
N THR A 217 8.77 17.01 -11.29
CA THR A 217 9.35 18.16 -10.57
C THR A 217 9.45 17.94 -9.06
N LEU A 218 9.09 16.76 -8.57
CA LEU A 218 9.05 16.45 -7.14
C LEU A 218 10.40 15.99 -6.63
N SER A 219 10.66 16.24 -5.34
CA SER A 219 11.74 15.59 -4.59
C SER A 219 11.18 14.53 -3.63
N PRO A 220 11.97 13.48 -3.27
CA PRO A 220 11.51 12.43 -2.36
C PRO A 220 11.01 12.93 -1.00
N ASP A 221 11.56 14.02 -0.46
CA ASP A 221 11.18 14.60 0.84
C ASP A 221 9.79 15.26 0.84
N GLN A 222 9.25 15.54 -0.35
CA GLN A 222 7.87 15.97 -0.54
C GLN A 222 6.87 14.82 -0.42
N ILE A 223 7.32 13.56 -0.43
CA ILE A 223 6.43 12.40 -0.36
C ILE A 223 6.50 11.76 1.02
N VAL A 224 5.32 11.61 1.64
CA VAL A 224 5.13 10.88 2.89
C VAL A 224 4.35 9.61 2.57
N PHE A 225 4.93 8.45 2.84
CA PHE A 225 4.23 7.17 2.71
C PHE A 225 3.44 6.86 3.97
N GLU A 226 2.14 6.62 3.84
CA GLU A 226 1.27 6.27 4.97
C GLU A 226 1.12 4.76 5.09
N VAL A 227 1.50 4.23 6.26
CA VAL A 227 1.29 2.82 6.60
C VAL A 227 -0.14 2.68 7.11
N THR A 228 -1.03 2.12 6.28
CA THR A 228 -2.44 1.91 6.64
C THR A 228 -2.59 0.89 7.78
N GLU A 229 -3.50 1.15 8.74
CA GLU A 229 -3.75 0.26 9.89
C GLU A 229 -4.39 -1.08 9.50
N SER A 230 -5.21 -1.09 8.45
CA SER A 230 -5.93 -2.29 7.98
C SER A 230 -5.03 -3.43 7.49
N GLU A 231 -3.72 -3.20 7.40
CA GLU A 231 -2.72 -4.20 7.05
C GLU A 231 -2.06 -4.74 8.33
N TYR A 232 -2.50 -5.93 8.75
CA TYR A 232 -1.73 -6.71 9.71
C TYR A 232 -0.38 -7.06 9.07
N VAL A 233 0.69 -6.50 9.61
CA VAL A 233 2.04 -6.85 9.16
C VAL A 233 2.58 -7.94 10.06
N GLU A 234 2.59 -9.17 9.54
CA GLU A 234 3.02 -10.36 10.28
C GLU A 234 4.49 -10.30 10.73
N ASP A 235 5.32 -9.58 9.98
CA ASP A 235 6.75 -9.40 10.24
C ASP A 235 7.08 -7.91 10.42
N PRO A 236 7.02 -7.39 11.67
CA PRO A 236 7.39 -6.01 11.97
C PRO A 236 8.81 -5.65 11.55
N GLU A 237 9.77 -6.59 11.60
CA GLU A 237 11.16 -6.34 11.16
C GLU A 237 11.22 -6.10 9.65
N HIS A 238 10.43 -6.85 8.89
CA HIS A 238 10.30 -6.63 7.45
C HIS A 238 9.73 -5.26 7.14
N LEU A 239 8.65 -4.86 7.81
CA LEU A 239 8.10 -3.50 7.70
C LEU A 239 9.15 -2.44 8.02
N LYS A 240 9.87 -2.59 9.14
CA LYS A 240 10.94 -1.67 9.53
C LYS A 240 12.03 -1.58 8.47
N SER A 241 12.38 -2.70 7.82
CA SER A 241 13.34 -2.73 6.72
C SER A 241 12.86 -1.94 5.50
N ILE A 242 11.58 -2.05 5.13
CA ILE A 242 10.94 -1.29 4.05
C ILE A 242 11.00 0.21 4.35
N LEU A 243 10.52 0.60 5.54
CA LEU A 243 10.47 2.01 5.96
C LEU A 243 11.86 2.62 6.07
N THR A 244 12.83 1.88 6.60
CA THR A 244 14.24 2.29 6.65
C THR A 244 14.82 2.49 5.24
N TYR A 245 14.50 1.58 4.31
CA TYR A 245 14.93 1.72 2.91
C TYR A 245 14.30 2.96 2.26
N TYR A 246 13.03 3.23 2.52
CA TYR A 246 12.32 4.40 1.98
C TYR A 246 12.94 5.70 2.54
N ARG A 247 13.18 5.76 3.85
CA ARG A 247 13.85 6.90 4.50
C ARG A 247 15.24 7.15 3.95
N LYS A 248 16.05 6.10 3.72
CA LYS A 248 17.39 6.22 3.12
C LYS A 248 17.36 6.80 1.70
N ASN A 249 16.24 6.67 0.99
CA ASN A 249 16.03 7.25 -0.34
C ASN A 249 15.36 8.64 -0.29
N GLY A 250 15.27 9.27 0.89
CA GLY A 250 14.81 10.64 1.08
C GLY A 250 13.30 10.79 1.32
N PHE A 251 12.55 9.70 1.35
CA PHE A 251 11.12 9.73 1.68
C PHE A 251 10.89 9.88 3.18
N ARG A 252 9.70 10.35 3.55
CA ARG A 252 9.19 10.26 4.92
C ARG A 252 8.09 9.21 5.01
N TYR A 253 7.74 8.78 6.21
CA TYR A 253 6.58 7.94 6.43
C TYR A 253 5.77 8.33 7.66
N ALA A 254 4.47 8.09 7.55
CA ALA A 254 3.49 8.26 8.59
C ALA A 254 2.95 6.91 9.06
N LEU A 255 2.67 6.79 10.35
CA LEU A 255 1.87 5.70 10.88
C LEU A 255 0.43 6.17 11.04
N ASP A 256 -0.50 5.50 10.36
CA ASP A 256 -1.92 5.85 10.42
C ASP A 256 -2.62 5.27 11.65
N ASP A 257 -3.73 5.89 12.07
CA ASP A 257 -4.65 5.41 13.11
C ASP A 257 -4.01 4.94 14.43
N VAL A 258 -3.01 5.67 14.94
CA VAL A 258 -2.30 5.25 16.16
C VAL A 258 -3.25 5.25 17.37
N GLY A 259 -3.30 4.13 18.08
CA GLY A 259 -4.21 3.90 19.21
C GLY A 259 -5.54 3.22 18.86
N GLU A 260 -5.69 2.71 17.63
CA GLU A 260 -6.60 1.63 17.24
C GLU A 260 -5.79 0.35 16.89
N GLY A 261 -6.49 -0.80 16.90
CA GLY A 261 -6.06 -2.08 16.35
C GLY A 261 -4.56 -2.41 16.43
N TYR A 262 -3.86 -2.40 15.28
CA TYR A 262 -2.50 -2.92 15.18
C TYR A 262 -1.38 -1.88 15.39
N ASN A 263 -1.71 -0.58 15.45
CA ASN A 263 -0.74 0.51 15.57
C ASN A 263 -0.66 1.01 17.01
N THR A 264 0.01 0.22 17.85
CA THR A 264 0.21 0.50 19.27
C THR A 264 1.38 1.46 19.52
N ILE A 265 1.48 2.00 20.74
CA ILE A 265 2.60 2.85 21.18
C ILE A 265 3.93 2.07 21.14
N GLU A 266 3.92 0.76 21.39
CA GLU A 266 5.10 -0.08 21.25
C GLU A 266 5.55 -0.16 19.79
N ARG A 267 4.60 -0.33 18.86
CA ARG A 267 4.88 -0.35 17.42
C ARG A 267 5.39 1.02 16.95
N LEU A 268 4.87 2.12 17.49
CA LEU A 268 5.39 3.46 17.26
C LEU A 268 6.88 3.56 17.59
N ARG A 269 7.25 3.20 18.83
CA ARG A 269 8.64 3.27 19.31
C ARG A 269 9.57 2.36 18.51
N PHE A 270 9.05 1.23 18.04
CA PHE A 270 9.82 0.30 17.22
C PHE A 270 10.02 0.81 15.77
N LEU A 271 8.99 1.37 15.14
CA LEU A 271 9.04 1.84 13.76
C LEU A 271 9.62 3.25 13.60
N GLU A 272 9.60 4.07 14.65
CA GLU A 272 10.14 5.45 14.66
C GLU A 272 9.66 6.29 13.46
N PRO A 273 8.34 6.51 13.26
CA PRO A 273 7.84 7.25 12.11
C PRO A 273 8.16 8.74 12.17
N ASP A 274 8.17 9.40 11.00
CA ASP A 274 8.36 10.85 10.93
C ASP A 274 7.08 11.60 11.32
N ILE A 275 5.92 11.00 11.04
CA ILE A 275 4.59 11.54 11.30
C ILE A 275 3.69 10.48 11.95
N ILE A 276 2.83 10.92 12.87
CA ILE A 276 1.82 10.10 13.53
C ILE A 276 0.46 10.71 13.30
N LYS A 277 -0.47 9.91 12.80
CA LYS A 277 -1.84 10.33 12.55
C LYS A 277 -2.72 9.86 13.71
N LEU A 278 -3.38 10.81 14.37
CA LEU A 278 -4.36 10.54 15.43
C LEU A 278 -5.72 10.30 14.79
N ASP A 279 -6.23 9.07 14.94
CA ASP A 279 -7.48 8.65 14.30
C ASP A 279 -8.69 9.53 14.72
N ARG A 280 -9.63 9.63 13.78
CA ARG A 280 -10.91 10.33 13.93
C ARG A 280 -11.68 9.90 15.18
N LYS A 281 -11.65 8.64 15.62
CA LYS A 281 -12.41 8.22 16.82
C LYS A 281 -11.92 8.90 18.09
N TRP A 282 -10.63 9.29 18.15
CA TRP A 282 -10.08 10.08 19.25
C TRP A 282 -10.26 11.59 19.06
N VAL A 283 -10.34 12.07 17.81
CA VAL A 283 -10.56 13.49 17.48
C VAL A 283 -12.01 13.92 17.63
N SER A 284 -12.95 13.13 17.13
CA SER A 284 -14.37 13.48 17.08
C SER A 284 -14.94 13.68 18.49
N GLY A 285 -15.47 14.86 18.78
CA GLY A 285 -16.01 15.25 20.08
C GLY A 285 -14.96 15.37 21.20
N VAL A 286 -13.65 15.41 20.90
CA VAL A 286 -12.58 15.42 21.91
C VAL A 286 -12.70 16.58 22.91
N HIS A 287 -13.27 17.70 22.50
CA HIS A 287 -13.48 18.87 23.35
C HIS A 287 -14.44 18.61 24.53
N ASN A 288 -15.34 17.63 24.42
CA ASN A 288 -16.31 17.28 25.47
C ASN A 288 -15.98 15.99 26.23
N HIS A 289 -14.96 15.23 25.84
CA HIS A 289 -14.70 13.89 26.36
C HIS A 289 -13.31 13.78 26.99
N PRO A 290 -13.18 13.87 28.34
CA PRO A 290 -11.89 13.79 29.04
C PRO A 290 -11.06 12.55 28.67
N ASP A 291 -11.70 11.40 28.49
CA ASP A 291 -11.02 10.15 28.13
C ASP A 291 -10.35 10.24 26.74
N LYS A 292 -11.01 10.88 25.77
CA LYS A 292 -10.43 11.13 24.44
C LYS A 292 -9.25 12.10 24.52
N GLN A 293 -9.38 13.14 25.35
CA GLN A 293 -8.31 14.10 25.60
C GLN A 293 -7.09 13.44 26.26
N GLU A 294 -7.31 12.54 27.23
CA GLU A 294 -6.25 11.78 27.87
C GLU A 294 -5.53 10.89 26.86
N LYS A 295 -6.28 10.15 26.04
CA LYS A 295 -5.70 9.29 25.01
C LYS A 295 -4.91 10.09 23.97
N ALA A 296 -5.45 11.21 23.49
CA ALA A 296 -4.74 12.11 22.58
C ALA A 296 -3.44 12.65 23.20
N ARG A 297 -3.43 12.99 24.50
CA ARG A 297 -2.19 13.38 25.20
C ARG A 297 -1.17 12.24 25.28
N GLN A 298 -1.61 11.01 25.62
CA GLN A 298 -0.73 9.84 25.67
C GLN A 298 -0.03 9.58 24.32
N ILE A 299 -0.77 9.68 23.21
CA ILE A 299 -0.22 9.51 21.85
C ILE A 299 0.75 10.64 21.51
N TYR A 300 0.41 11.88 21.87
CA TYR A 300 1.28 13.04 21.64
C TYR A 300 2.60 12.93 22.42
N ASP A 301 2.54 12.49 23.67
CA ASP A 301 3.75 12.29 24.48
C ASP A 301 4.65 11.19 23.90
N ALA A 302 4.06 10.07 23.45
CA ALA A 302 4.80 9.01 22.75
C ALA A 302 5.44 9.51 21.45
N ALA A 303 4.75 10.34 20.69
CA ALA A 303 5.28 10.97 19.47
C ALA A 303 6.50 11.86 19.76
N ARG A 304 6.45 12.62 20.85
CA ARG A 304 7.55 13.49 21.26
C ARG A 304 8.80 12.72 21.65
N GLU A 305 8.65 11.54 22.24
CA GLU A 305 9.78 10.66 22.56
C GLU A 305 10.53 10.21 21.29
N THR A 306 9.82 9.98 20.19
CA THR A 306 10.41 9.56 18.90
C THR A 306 10.79 10.73 17.98
N GLY A 307 10.43 11.96 18.35
CA GLY A 307 10.62 13.16 17.52
C GLY A 307 9.64 13.27 16.34
N ALA A 308 8.57 12.47 16.35
CA ALA A 308 7.57 12.47 15.28
C ALA A 308 6.65 13.70 15.35
N THR A 309 6.17 14.14 14.19
CA THR A 309 5.14 15.20 14.10
C THR A 309 3.75 14.58 14.24
N CYS A 310 2.88 15.15 15.08
CA CYS A 310 1.50 14.70 15.21
C CYS A 310 0.56 15.44 14.25
N LEU A 311 -0.21 14.66 13.49
CA LEU A 311 -1.31 15.09 12.63
C LEU A 311 -2.63 14.58 13.22
N ALA A 312 -3.60 15.46 13.49
CA ALA A 312 -4.94 15.04 13.93
C ALA A 312 -5.91 14.93 12.75
N GLU A 313 -6.60 13.79 12.64
CA GLU A 313 -7.47 13.47 11.51
C GLU A 313 -8.94 13.53 11.84
N GLY A 314 -9.76 13.87 10.83
CA GLY A 314 -11.21 13.91 10.99
C GLY A 314 -11.68 15.06 11.90
N VAL A 315 -10.96 16.18 11.92
CA VAL A 315 -11.38 17.41 12.62
C VAL A 315 -12.56 18.03 11.86
N GLU A 316 -13.71 18.14 12.51
CA GLU A 316 -14.95 18.64 11.90
C GLU A 316 -15.47 19.90 12.61
N GLU A 317 -15.09 20.12 13.87
CA GLU A 317 -15.56 21.26 14.67
C GLU A 317 -14.40 22.20 15.11
N PRO A 318 -14.61 23.53 15.12
CA PRO A 318 -13.62 24.48 15.63
C PRO A 318 -13.14 24.19 17.06
N GLU A 319 -14.03 23.69 17.90
CA GLU A 319 -13.76 23.33 19.30
C GLU A 319 -12.80 22.14 19.41
N GLU A 320 -12.95 21.13 18.55
CA GLU A 320 -12.00 20.01 18.42
C GLU A 320 -10.63 20.55 18.01
N ALA A 321 -10.59 21.38 16.97
CA ALA A 321 -9.36 21.97 16.45
C ALA A 321 -8.60 22.75 17.53
N LEU A 322 -9.32 23.55 18.34
CA LEU A 322 -8.74 24.35 19.41
C LEU A 322 -8.14 23.47 20.52
N VAL A 323 -8.89 22.46 20.99
CA VAL A 323 -8.43 21.55 22.05
C VAL A 323 -7.22 20.73 21.59
N LEU A 324 -7.24 20.22 20.37
CA LEU A 324 -6.12 19.48 19.77
C LEU A 324 -4.88 20.37 19.60
N LYS A 325 -5.06 21.61 19.14
CA LYS A 325 -3.99 22.61 19.04
C LYS A 325 -3.36 22.90 20.41
N GLN A 326 -4.17 23.03 21.47
CA GLN A 326 -3.69 23.25 22.84
C GLN A 326 -2.85 22.07 23.36
N MET A 327 -3.14 20.84 22.90
CA MET A 327 -2.35 19.65 23.21
C MET A 327 -1.06 19.54 22.37
N GLY A 328 -0.92 20.33 21.30
CA GLY A 328 0.26 20.34 20.43
C GLY A 328 0.05 19.71 19.04
N TYR A 329 -1.17 19.26 18.71
CA TYR A 329 -1.54 18.83 17.36
C TYR A 329 -1.73 20.04 16.46
N PHE A 330 -0.61 20.62 16.00
CA PHE A 330 -0.60 21.77 15.10
C PHE A 330 -0.96 21.40 13.67
N TRP A 331 -0.67 20.17 13.25
CA TRP A 331 -1.08 19.67 11.95
C TRP A 331 -2.44 19.01 12.09
N GLN A 332 -3.39 19.42 11.24
CA GLN A 332 -4.76 18.94 11.29
C GLN A 332 -5.33 18.72 9.90
N GLN A 333 -6.19 17.73 9.78
CA GLN A 333 -6.92 17.36 8.58
C GLN A 333 -8.35 17.01 8.95
N GLY A 334 -9.30 17.40 8.10
CA GLY A 334 -10.71 17.08 8.32
C GLY A 334 -11.65 18.02 7.56
N TYR A 335 -12.94 17.76 7.67
CA TYR A 335 -13.95 18.49 6.89
C TYR A 335 -14.08 19.95 7.30
N LEU A 336 -13.60 20.31 8.51
CA LEU A 336 -13.46 21.71 8.92
C LEU A 336 -12.56 22.51 7.95
N TYR A 337 -11.53 21.87 7.37
CA TYR A 337 -10.56 22.50 6.49
C TYR A 337 -10.80 22.22 5.01
N GLY A 338 -11.36 21.05 4.70
CA GLY A 338 -11.75 20.69 3.35
C GLY A 338 -12.10 19.21 3.23
N LYS A 339 -13.13 18.93 2.44
CA LYS A 339 -13.47 17.56 2.04
C LYS A 339 -12.50 17.07 0.95
N PRO A 340 -12.29 15.75 0.82
CA PRO A 340 -11.65 15.17 -0.35
C PRO A 340 -12.33 15.68 -1.63
N ALA A 341 -11.54 16.24 -2.52
CA ALA A 341 -12.02 16.78 -3.79
C ALA A 341 -11.03 16.44 -4.92
N PRO A 342 -11.47 16.40 -6.20
CA PRO A 342 -10.55 16.29 -7.31
C PRO A 342 -9.50 17.40 -7.28
N PHE A 343 -8.35 17.13 -7.90
CA PHE A 343 -7.46 18.22 -8.25
C PHE A 343 -8.12 19.11 -9.31
N PRO A 344 -7.98 20.44 -9.23
CA PRO A 344 -8.35 21.28 -10.36
C PRO A 344 -7.51 20.89 -11.57
N ASP A 345 -8.13 20.97 -12.75
CA ASP A 345 -7.45 20.79 -14.02
C ASP A 345 -6.18 21.63 -14.07
N ARG A 346 -5.15 21.08 -14.70
CA ARG A 346 -3.92 21.85 -14.91
C ARG A 346 -4.28 23.07 -15.77
N PRO A 347 -3.84 24.29 -15.40
CA PRO A 347 -4.03 25.46 -16.23
C PRO A 347 -3.38 25.30 -17.61
#